data_AF-A0A661FYE7-F1
#
_entry.id   AF-A0A661FYE7-F1
#
_cell.length_a   1.000
_cell.length_b   1.000
_cell.length_c   1.000
_cell.angle_alpha   90.00
_cell.angle_beta   90.00
_cell.angle_gamma   90.00
#
_symmetry.space_group_name_H-M   'P 1'
#
loop_
_entity.id
_entity.type
_entity.pdbx_description
1 polymer ?
#
loop_
_entity_poly.entity_id
_entity_poly.type
_entity_poly.pdbx_seq_one_letter_code
_entity_poly.pdbx_strand_id
1 'polypeptide(L)'
;MRSSLSILVLCALMLSACTTRPPGIGSPVEWSSLESWESDNHGDAWDGFLKSCQKIGHEQWREVCDLANNSGELGDAEAREFFESHFEVRPVYAKDGETLGLITGYYEPLLKG
;
A
#
# COMPACT_ATOMS: atom_id res chain seq x y z
N MET A 1 -6.41 -35.58 -38.63
CA MET A 1 -6.94 -34.21 -38.84
C MET A 1 -7.63 -33.63 -37.61
N ARG A 2 -8.56 -34.34 -36.95
CA ARG A 2 -9.20 -33.86 -35.70
C ARG A 2 -8.23 -33.70 -34.50
N SER A 3 -7.27 -34.62 -34.35
CA SER A 3 -6.29 -34.59 -33.25
C SER A 3 -5.27 -33.43 -33.36
N SER A 4 -4.83 -33.09 -34.58
CA SER A 4 -3.91 -31.97 -34.82
C SER A 4 -4.55 -30.61 -34.57
N LEU A 5 -5.87 -30.49 -34.78
CA LEU A 5 -6.61 -29.25 -34.54
C LEU A 5 -6.79 -29.01 -33.02
N SER A 6 -6.99 -30.07 -32.22
CA SER A 6 -7.06 -29.99 -30.76
C SER A 6 -5.74 -29.57 -30.11
N ILE A 7 -4.59 -30.01 -30.64
CA ILE A 7 -3.25 -29.64 -30.12
C ILE A 7 -2.96 -28.15 -30.38
N LEU A 8 -3.34 -27.63 -31.56
CA LEU A 8 -3.19 -26.22 -31.93
C LEU A 8 -4.04 -25.28 -31.07
N VAL A 9 -5.28 -25.67 -30.74
CA VAL A 9 -6.18 -24.90 -29.86
C VAL A 9 -5.67 -24.87 -28.41
N LEU A 10 -5.09 -25.97 -27.93
CA LEU A 10 -4.50 -26.03 -26.58
C LEU A 10 -3.24 -25.16 -26.44
N CYS A 11 -2.40 -25.09 -27.49
CA CYS A 11 -1.23 -24.19 -27.52
C CYS A 11 -1.64 -22.71 -27.55
N ALA A 12 -2.71 -22.35 -28.27
CA ALA A 12 -3.19 -20.97 -28.35
C ALA A 12 -3.73 -20.44 -27.00
N LEU A 13 -4.32 -21.30 -26.16
CA LEU A 13 -4.80 -20.93 -24.82
C LEU A 13 -3.66 -20.69 -23.81
N MET A 14 -2.49 -21.31 -24.00
CA MET A 14 -1.32 -21.10 -23.14
C MET A 14 -0.56 -19.80 -23.42
N LEU A 15 -0.80 -19.15 -24.56
CA LEU A 15 -0.11 -17.93 -24.98
C LEU A 15 -0.74 -16.63 -24.43
N SER A 16 -1.91 -16.68 -23.79
CA SER A 16 -2.56 -15.50 -23.17
C SER A 16 -2.10 -15.21 -21.74
N ALA A 17 -1.03 -15.85 -21.23
CA ALA A 17 -0.66 -15.77 -19.82
C ALA A 17 0.21 -14.56 -19.42
N CYS A 18 0.63 -13.69 -20.36
CA CYS A 18 1.33 -12.44 -20.01
C CYS A 18 0.34 -11.27 -19.94
N THR A 19 -0.52 -11.25 -18.92
CA THR A 19 -1.11 -9.98 -18.47
C THR A 19 -0.02 -9.26 -17.67
N THR A 20 0.77 -8.42 -18.33
CA THR A 20 1.58 -7.43 -17.63
C THR A 20 0.64 -6.38 -17.05
N ARG A 21 0.62 -6.23 -15.71
CA ARG A 21 -0.14 -5.15 -15.08
C ARG A 21 0.49 -3.82 -15.48
N PRO A 22 -0.31 -2.80 -15.86
CA PRO A 22 0.26 -1.49 -16.15
C PRO A 22 0.92 -0.91 -14.90
N PRO A 23 2.02 -0.16 -15.04
CA PRO A 23 2.64 0.54 -13.91
C PRO A 23 1.68 1.54 -13.28
N GLY A 24 1.88 1.80 -11.99
CA GLY A 24 1.12 2.80 -11.23
C GLY A 24 0.30 2.21 -10.09
N ILE A 25 -0.73 2.96 -9.68
CA ILE A 25 -1.58 2.62 -8.53
C ILE A 25 -2.63 1.59 -8.97
N GLY A 26 -2.67 0.46 -8.27
CA GLY A 26 -3.64 -0.61 -8.49
C GLY A 26 -5.03 -0.34 -7.91
N SER A 27 -5.94 -1.28 -8.19
CA SER A 27 -7.23 -1.36 -7.51
C SER A 27 -7.05 -1.62 -6.00
N PRO A 28 -7.99 -1.16 -5.16
CA PRO A 28 -7.96 -1.44 -3.73
C PRO A 28 -7.87 -2.94 -3.41
N VAL A 29 -7.22 -3.25 -2.30
CA VAL A 29 -7.13 -4.59 -1.70
C VAL A 29 -7.50 -4.54 -0.22
N GLU A 30 -7.79 -5.69 0.36
CA GLU A 30 -8.12 -5.81 1.78
C GLU A 30 -6.88 -5.60 2.67
N TRP A 31 -7.07 -5.01 3.85
CA TRP A 31 -6.00 -4.84 4.86
C TRP A 31 -5.34 -6.16 5.26
N SER A 32 -6.11 -7.25 5.35
CA SER A 32 -5.61 -8.59 5.63
C SER A 32 -4.64 -9.15 4.58
N SER A 33 -4.48 -8.50 3.43
CA SER A 33 -3.47 -8.85 2.43
C SER A 33 -2.07 -8.34 2.76
N LEU A 34 -1.94 -7.41 3.70
CA LEU A 34 -0.67 -6.88 4.16
C LEU A 34 -0.06 -7.84 5.20
N GLU A 35 1.16 -8.30 4.93
CA GLU A 35 1.90 -9.14 5.87
C GLU A 35 2.16 -8.38 7.17
N SER A 36 1.94 -9.05 8.30
CA SER A 36 2.15 -8.51 9.65
C SER A 36 1.33 -7.28 10.04
N TRP A 37 0.37 -6.84 9.22
CA TRP A 37 -0.49 -5.69 9.53
C TRP A 37 -1.12 -5.81 10.91
N GLU A 38 -1.75 -6.93 11.26
CA GLU A 38 -2.39 -7.12 12.56
C GLU A 38 -1.48 -6.89 13.77
N SER A 39 -0.18 -7.11 13.63
CA SER A 39 0.82 -7.10 14.71
C SER A 39 1.78 -5.92 14.66
N ASP A 40 1.58 -4.95 13.76
CA ASP A 40 2.44 -3.78 13.65
C ASP A 40 2.21 -2.79 14.82
N ASN A 41 3.18 -1.90 15.05
CA ASN A 41 3.08 -0.84 16.05
C ASN A 41 2.37 0.39 15.45
N HIS A 42 1.03 0.35 15.45
CA HIS A 42 0.23 1.40 14.82
C HIS A 42 0.21 2.69 15.64
N GLY A 43 0.47 2.62 16.95
CA GLY A 43 0.66 3.81 17.78
C GLY A 43 1.86 4.65 17.31
N ASP A 44 2.99 4.01 17.00
CA ASP A 44 4.15 4.72 16.43
C ASP A 44 3.83 5.35 15.05
N ALA A 45 3.05 4.65 14.22
CA ALA A 45 2.60 5.17 12.93
C ALA A 45 1.63 6.35 13.10
N TRP A 46 0.76 6.30 14.11
CA TRP A 46 -0.18 7.36 14.47
C TRP A 46 0.54 8.66 14.84
N ASP A 47 1.57 8.57 15.69
CA ASP A 47 2.43 9.71 16.03
C ASP A 47 3.05 10.38 14.79
N GLY A 48 3.50 9.55 13.83
CA GLY A 48 4.01 10.01 12.54
C GLY A 48 2.94 10.69 11.69
N PHE A 49 1.72 10.15 11.70
CA PHE A 49 0.59 10.70 10.95
C PHE A 49 0.13 12.05 11.50
N LEU A 50 0.02 12.22 12.82
CA LEU A 50 -0.31 13.51 13.45
C LEU A 50 0.73 14.58 13.10
N LYS A 51 2.03 14.24 13.14
CA LYS A 51 3.11 15.15 12.69
C LYS A 51 2.97 15.53 11.22
N SER A 52 2.56 14.59 10.36
CA SER A 52 2.31 14.85 8.94
C SER A 52 1.14 15.81 8.74
N CYS A 53 0.04 15.62 9.48
CA CYS A 53 -1.16 16.46 9.41
C CYS A 53 -0.89 17.94 9.75
N GLN A 54 0.10 18.25 10.58
CA GLN A 54 0.53 19.63 10.82
C GLN A 54 1.05 20.34 9.57
N LYS A 55 1.51 19.57 8.56
CA LYS A 55 2.05 20.10 7.31
C LYS A 55 1.07 19.94 6.15
N ILE A 56 0.41 18.79 6.05
CA ILE A 56 -0.42 18.44 4.90
C ILE A 56 -1.92 18.59 5.13
N GLY A 57 -2.39 19.01 6.32
CA GLY A 57 -3.81 19.11 6.69
C GLY A 57 -4.62 20.19 5.95
N HIS A 58 -4.37 20.37 4.66
CA HIS A 58 -5.07 21.24 3.74
C HIS A 58 -5.53 20.43 2.52
N GLU A 59 -6.39 21.03 1.71
CA GLU A 59 -6.91 20.41 0.48
C GLU A 59 -7.50 19.00 0.71
N GLN A 60 -7.00 17.98 0.00
CA GLN A 60 -7.54 16.63 -0.02
C GLN A 60 -7.34 15.88 1.31
N TRP A 61 -6.45 16.38 2.18
CA TRP A 61 -6.13 15.77 3.48
C TRP A 61 -6.90 16.39 4.66
N ARG A 62 -7.63 17.48 4.43
CA ARG A 62 -8.26 18.25 5.51
C ARG A 62 -9.17 17.38 6.38
N GLU A 63 -10.06 16.61 5.77
CA GLU A 63 -11.06 15.83 6.49
C GLU A 63 -10.42 14.78 7.42
N VAL A 64 -9.51 13.96 6.89
CA VAL A 64 -8.86 12.91 7.70
C VAL A 64 -7.92 13.50 8.76
N CYS A 65 -7.27 14.62 8.49
CA CYS A 65 -6.43 15.30 9.48
C CYS A 65 -7.25 16.00 10.56
N ASP A 66 -8.40 16.59 10.24
CA ASP A 66 -9.31 17.15 11.24
C ASP A 66 -9.85 16.05 12.16
N LEU A 67 -10.24 14.90 11.60
CA LEU A 67 -10.63 13.72 12.38
C LEU A 67 -9.49 13.25 13.30
N ALA A 68 -8.28 13.10 12.75
CA ALA A 68 -7.13 12.63 13.53
C ALA A 68 -6.77 13.57 14.69
N ASN A 69 -6.74 14.88 14.44
CA ASN A 69 -6.46 15.86 15.50
C ASN A 69 -7.52 15.84 16.61
N ASN A 70 -8.78 15.55 16.27
CA ASN A 70 -9.86 15.44 17.25
C ASN A 70 -9.82 14.14 18.05
N SER A 71 -9.27 13.05 17.50
CA SER A 71 -9.09 11.77 18.20
C SER A 71 -8.01 11.84 19.28
N GLY A 72 -6.98 12.67 19.11
CA GLY A 72 -5.87 12.79 20.04
C GLY A 72 -4.91 11.59 19.96
N GLU A 73 -4.34 11.18 21.09
CA GLU A 73 -3.41 10.05 21.18
C GLU A 73 -4.16 8.72 21.14
N LEU A 74 -3.75 7.81 20.25
CA LEU A 74 -4.35 6.48 20.07
C LEU A 74 -3.32 5.37 20.36
N GLY A 75 -3.79 4.26 20.94
CA GLY A 75 -3.00 3.04 21.04
C GLY A 75 -3.03 2.22 19.75
N ASP A 76 -2.33 1.09 19.72
CA ASP A 76 -2.20 0.26 18.51
C ASP A 76 -3.54 -0.17 17.92
N ALA A 77 -4.48 -0.60 18.76
CA ALA A 77 -5.78 -1.10 18.30
C ALA A 77 -6.63 0.03 17.70
N GLU A 78 -6.71 1.17 18.37
CA GLU A 78 -7.49 2.32 17.91
C GLU A 78 -6.86 2.99 16.68
N ALA A 79 -5.53 3.08 16.62
CA ALA A 79 -4.82 3.61 15.47
C ALA A 79 -5.02 2.73 14.23
N ARG A 80 -4.94 1.41 14.39
CA ARG A 80 -5.24 0.46 13.32
C ARG A 80 -6.67 0.62 12.81
N GLU A 81 -7.65 0.67 13.70
CA GLU A 81 -9.06 0.90 13.34
C GLU A 81 -9.25 2.23 12.60
N PHE A 82 -8.55 3.30 13.00
CA PHE A 82 -8.57 4.57 12.28
C PHE A 82 -8.08 4.42 10.85
N PHE A 83 -6.92 3.79 10.64
CA PHE A 83 -6.38 3.59 9.30
C PHE A 83 -7.32 2.75 8.43
N GLU A 84 -7.87 1.66 8.99
CA GLU A 84 -8.80 0.79 8.30
C GLU A 84 -10.12 1.49 7.91
N SER A 85 -10.58 2.43 8.74
CA SER A 85 -11.83 3.15 8.53
C SER A 85 -11.73 4.32 7.56
N HIS A 86 -10.52 4.89 7.38
CA HIS A 86 -10.33 6.15 6.66
C HIS A 86 -9.40 6.05 5.45
N PHE A 87 -8.76 4.90 5.21
CA PHE A 87 -7.87 4.69 4.07
C PHE A 87 -8.14 3.38 3.33
N GLU A 88 -7.69 3.34 2.08
CA GLU A 88 -7.70 2.14 1.24
C GLU A 88 -6.28 1.68 0.97
N VAL A 89 -6.03 0.37 1.08
CA VAL A 89 -4.76 -0.22 0.65
C VAL A 89 -4.74 -0.32 -0.88
N ARG A 90 -3.76 0.31 -1.52
CA ARG A 90 -3.58 0.24 -2.98
C ARG A 90 -2.17 -0.20 -3.32
N PRO A 91 -1.99 -1.35 -4.02
CA PRO A 91 -0.67 -1.81 -4.43
C PRO A 91 -0.10 -0.88 -5.50
N VAL A 92 1.22 -0.68 -5.49
CA VAL A 92 1.93 0.10 -6.50
C VAL A 92 2.77 -0.85 -7.36
N TYR A 93 2.61 -0.76 -8.68
CA TYR A 93 3.32 -1.59 -9.64
C TYR A 93 4.41 -0.79 -10.35
N ALA A 94 5.59 -1.39 -10.48
CA ALA A 94 6.70 -0.86 -11.25
C ALA A 94 6.46 -0.99 -12.77
N LYS A 95 7.41 -0.49 -13.57
CA LYS A 95 7.33 -0.31 -15.04
C LYS A 95 6.88 -1.56 -15.82
N ASP A 96 7.11 -2.75 -15.28
CA ASP A 96 6.79 -4.04 -15.92
C ASP A 96 5.74 -4.87 -15.13
N GLY A 97 4.99 -4.22 -14.23
CA GLY A 97 4.00 -4.88 -13.37
C GLY A 97 4.60 -5.58 -12.14
N GLU A 98 5.90 -5.44 -11.92
CA GLU A 98 6.59 -5.98 -10.76
C GLU A 98 6.14 -5.28 -9.47
N THR A 99 6.05 -6.06 -8.39
CA THR A 99 5.75 -5.59 -7.03
C THR A 99 6.97 -5.59 -6.12
N LEU A 100 8.09 -6.17 -6.57
CA LEU A 100 9.33 -6.18 -5.81
C LEU A 100 10.06 -4.83 -5.98
N GLY A 101 10.31 -4.15 -4.87
CA GLY A 101 11.07 -2.91 -4.83
C GLY A 101 12.33 -3.02 -3.97
N LEU A 102 13.25 -2.06 -4.14
CA LEU A 102 14.43 -1.92 -3.28
C LEU A 102 14.13 -0.95 -2.14
N ILE A 103 14.31 -1.41 -0.90
CA ILE A 103 14.27 -0.57 0.30
C ILE A 103 15.70 -0.21 0.71
N THR A 104 15.97 1.07 0.92
CA THR A 104 17.27 1.60 1.39
C THR A 104 17.07 2.47 2.62
N GLY A 105 18.12 2.68 3.43
CA GLY A 105 18.07 3.53 4.62
C GLY A 105 18.84 4.85 4.46
N TYR A 106 18.34 5.89 5.11
CA TYR A 106 19.07 7.14 5.38
C TYR A 106 18.97 7.47 6.86
N TYR A 107 19.90 8.27 7.39
CA TYR A 107 19.87 8.75 8.78
C TYR A 107 20.47 10.16 8.85
N GLU A 108 20.17 10.87 9.94
CA GLU A 108 20.77 12.17 10.25
C GLU A 108 22.02 11.97 11.13
N PRO A 109 23.23 12.34 10.68
CA PRO A 109 24.45 12.13 11.45
C PRO A 109 24.59 13.12 12.61
N LEU A 110 25.04 12.63 13.76
CA LEU A 110 25.40 13.46 14.90
C LEU A 110 26.89 13.84 14.83
N LEU A 111 27.17 15.11 14.52
CA LEU A 111 28.52 15.65 14.42
C LEU A 111 28.92 16.36 15.72
N LYS A 112 30.20 16.26 16.10
CA LYS A 112 30.77 17.07 17.18
C LYS A 112 31.33 18.35 16.56
N GLY A 113 30.70 19.48 16.86
CA GLY A 113 31.19 20.82 16.52
C GLY A 113 32.18 21.37 17.53
#